data_AF-A0A0B4EKB1-F1
#
_entry.id   AF-A0A0B4EKB1-F1
#
_cell.length_a   1.000
_cell.length_b   1.000
_cell.length_c   1.000
_cell.angle_alpha   90.00
_cell.angle_beta   90.00
_cell.angle_gamma   90.00
#
_symmetry.space_group_name_H-M   'P 1'
#
loop_
_entity.id
_entity.type
_entity.pdbx_description
1 polymer ?
#
loop_
_entity_poly.entity_id
_entity_poly.type
_entity_poly.pdbx_seq_one_letter_code
_entity_poly.pdbx_strand_id
1 'polypeptide(L)' 'GKWYVEYVKWEYCHFQEGYCVITPEGMEPIHLRAGDIFVVEPGMKGTWEVVETVRKYFVFA' A
#
# COMPACT_ATOMS: atom_id res chain seq x y z
N GLY A 1 5.30 5.07 -9.97
CA GLY A 1 5.34 6.47 -9.50
C GLY A 1 5.23 6.50 -7.99
N LYS A 2 5.46 7.65 -7.35
CA LYS A 2 5.40 7.80 -5.88
C LYS A 2 4.45 8.93 -5.49
N TRP A 3 3.57 8.65 -4.54
CA TRP A 3 2.54 9.59 -4.09
C TRP A 3 2.51 9.65 -2.57
N TYR A 4 2.28 10.85 -2.04
CA TYR A 4 1.90 11.00 -0.64
C TYR A 4 0.42 10.61 -0.49
N VAL A 5 0.12 9.90 0.59
CA VAL A 5 -1.22 9.39 0.89
C VAL A 5 -1.61 9.71 2.32
N GLU A 6 -2.91 9.92 2.53
CA GLU A 6 -3.53 10.01 3.84
C GLU A 6 -4.82 9.19 3.80
N TYR A 7 -4.86 8.14 4.61
CA TYR A 7 -5.99 7.21 4.66
C TYR A 7 -6.99 7.64 5.72
N VAL A 8 -8.23 7.90 5.31
CA VAL A 8 -9.35 8.19 6.21
C VAL A 8 -10.30 7.00 6.40
N LYS A 9 -10.00 5.90 5.70
CA LYS A 9 -10.80 4.68 5.60
C LYS A 9 -9.88 3.47 5.67
N TRP A 10 -10.47 2.32 5.97
CA TRP A 10 -9.74 1.05 5.88
C TRP A 10 -9.52 0.70 4.41
N GLU A 11 -8.35 0.17 4.07
CA GLU A 11 -8.11 -0.50 2.79
C GLU A 11 -7.52 -1.88 3.02
N TYR A 12 -8.22 -2.90 2.52
CA TYR A 12 -7.62 -4.22 2.35
C TYR A 12 -7.00 -4.33 0.97
N CYS A 13 -5.80 -4.89 0.89
CA CYS A 13 -5.09 -5.19 -0.35
C CYS A 13 -4.62 -6.64 -0.37
N HIS A 14 -4.82 -7.33 -1.50
CA HIS A 14 -4.17 -8.60 -1.80
C HIS A 14 -3.50 -8.50 -3.17
N PHE A 15 -2.18 -8.45 -3.17
CA PHE A 15 -1.36 -8.27 -4.36
C PHE A 15 -1.26 -9.57 -5.15
N GLN A 16 -1.58 -9.51 -6.44
CA GLN A 16 -1.48 -10.64 -7.36
C GLN A 16 -0.17 -10.59 -8.14
N GLU A 17 0.27 -9.38 -8.53
CA GLU A 17 1.46 -9.14 -9.37
C GLU A 17 2.08 -7.78 -9.06
N GLY A 18 3.36 -7.63 -9.44
CA GLY A 18 4.10 -6.38 -9.37
C GLY A 18 4.75 -6.12 -8.01
N TYR A 19 5.20 -4.87 -7.83
CA TYR A 19 5.96 -4.45 -6.67
C TYR A 19 5.62 -3.01 -6.28
N CYS A 20 5.23 -2.84 -5.02
CA CYS A 20 4.96 -1.56 -4.39
C CYS A 20 5.72 -1.45 -3.06
N VAL A 21 6.07 -0.23 -2.69
CA VAL A 21 6.64 0.11 -1.38
C VAL A 21 5.74 1.13 -0.72
N ILE A 22 5.33 0.83 0.51
CA ILE A 22 4.59 1.75 1.37
C ILE A 22 5.54 2.20 2.47
N THR A 23 5.67 3.50 2.69
CA THR A 23 6.47 4.02 3.81
C THR A 23 5.57 4.89 4.69
N PRO A 24 5.06 4.38 5.81
CA PRO A 24 4.36 5.20 6.79
C PRO A 24 5.29 6.25 7.39
N GLU A 25 4.75 7.40 7.80
CA GLU A 25 5.55 8.46 8.44
C GLU A 25 6.26 7.95 9.69
N GLY A 26 7.58 8.16 9.75
CA GLY A 26 8.42 7.75 10.89
C GLY A 26 8.63 6.24 11.03
N MET A 27 8.20 5.43 10.05
CA MET A 27 8.36 3.98 10.06
C MET A 27 9.23 3.50 8.89
N GLU A 28 9.72 2.27 9.01
CA GLU A 28 10.46 1.61 7.94
C GLU A 28 9.56 1.29 6.73
N PRO A 29 10.11 1.30 5.50
CA PRO A 29 9.38 0.89 4.31
C PRO A 29 8.90 -0.56 4.38
N ILE A 30 7.65 -0.75 3.96
CA ILE A 30 6.98 -2.04 3.81
C ILE A 30 6.95 -2.38 2.33
N HIS A 31 7.53 -3.52 1.98
CA HIS A 31 7.59 -4.01 0.61
C HIS A 31 6.43 -4.97 0.35
N LEU A 32 5.66 -4.71 -0.71
CA LEU A 32 4.51 -5.51 -1.12
C LEU A 32 4.69 -6.06 -2.53
N ARG A 33 4.56 -7.38 -2.66
CA ARG A 33 4.73 -8.16 -3.89
C ARG A 33 3.57 -9.14 -4.07
N ALA A 34 3.58 -9.86 -5.19
CA ALA A 34 2.65 -10.94 -5.46
C ALA A 34 2.53 -11.92 -4.27
N GLY A 35 1.29 -12.18 -3.84
CA GLY A 35 0.97 -13.03 -2.69
C GLY A 35 0.83 -12.28 -1.36
N ASP A 36 1.33 -11.04 -1.26
CA ASP A 36 1.23 -10.28 -0.02
C ASP A 36 -0.20 -9.76 0.21
N ILE A 37 -0.62 -9.85 1.47
CA ILE A 37 -1.85 -9.26 1.98
C ILE A 37 -1.48 -8.13 2.92
N PHE A 38 -2.08 -6.97 2.72
CA PHE A 38 -1.81 -5.77 3.50
C PHE A 38 -3.10 -5.05 3.85
N VAL A 39 -3.17 -4.50 5.06
CA VAL A 39 -4.28 -3.67 5.50
C VAL A 39 -3.74 -2.30 5.86
N VAL A 40 -4.37 -1.26 5.32
CA VAL A 40 -4.12 0.13 5.69
C VAL A 40 -5.24 0.56 6.63
N GLU A 41 -4.87 1.09 7.80
CA GLU A 41 -5.82 1.59 8.80
C GLU A 41 -6.11 3.09 8.59
N PRO A 42 -7.31 3.58 8.95
CA PRO A 42 -7.57 5.01 9.03
C PRO A 42 -6.54 5.71 9.93
N GLY A 43 -6.05 6.86 9.47
CA GLY A 43 -5.00 7.63 10.13
C GLY A 43 -3.59 7.34 9.60
N MET A 44 -3.41 6.32 8.75
CA MET A 44 -2.13 6.09 8.09
C MET A 44 -1.78 7.24 7.14
N LYS A 45 -0.57 7.77 7.30
CA LYS A 45 0.03 8.82 6.45
C LYS A 45 1.40 8.36 5.99
N GLY A 46 1.80 8.77 4.78
CA GLY A 46 3.12 8.45 4.26
C GLY A 46 3.15 8.41 2.75
N THR A 47 3.97 7.53 2.19
CA THR A 47 4.10 7.40 0.73
C THR A 47 3.74 6.02 0.22
N TRP A 48 3.14 5.98 -0.96
CA TRP A 48 2.96 4.80 -1.78
C TRP A 48 3.80 4.94 -3.05
N GLU A 49 4.70 4.00 -3.28
CA GLU A 49 5.57 3.95 -4.44
C GLU A 49 5.30 2.68 -5.25
N VAL A 50 4.68 2.84 -6.41
CA VAL A 50 4.52 1.75 -7.39
C VAL A 50 5.81 1.67 -8.20
N VAL A 51 6.65 0.68 -7.87
CA VAL A 51 7.97 0.45 -8.49
C VAL A 51 7.81 -0.31 -9.81
N GLU A 52 6.90 -1.27 -9.85
CA GLU A 52 6.49 -2.02 -11.04
C GLU A 52 4.96 -1.98 -11.17
N THR A 53 4.40 -2.15 -12.38
CA THR A 53 2.94 -2.22 -12.57
C THR A 53 2.34 -3.30 -11.67
N VAL A 54 1.38 -2.91 -10.83
CA VAL A 54 0.75 -3.81 -9.84
C VAL A 54 -0.67 -4.21 -10.23
N ARG A 55 -1.02 -5.45 -9.93
CA ARG A 55 -2.41 -5.94 -9.93
C ARG A 55 -2.77 -6.38 -8.52
N LYS A 56 -3.85 -5.84 -7.95
CA LYS A 56 -4.33 -6.20 -6.61
C LYS A 56 -5.85 -6.30 -6.56
N TYR A 57 -6.35 -7.18 -5.69
CA TYR A 57 -7.71 -7.06 -5.19
C TYR A 57 -7.71 -6.08 -4.03
N PHE A 58 -8.69 -5.18 -4.00
CA PHE A 58 -8.79 -4.19 -2.94
C PHE A 58 -10.24 -3.92 -2.54
N VAL A 59 -10.43 -3.54 -1.28
CA VAL A 59 -11.72 -3.11 -0.74
C VAL A 59 -11.47 -1.91 0.17
N PHE A 60 -12.29 -0.87 0.02
CA PHE A 60 -12.34 0.28 0.92
C PHE A 60 -13.62 0.22 1.77
N ALA A 61 -13.51 0.52 3.06
CA ALA A 61 -14.65 0.68 3.97
C ALA A 61 -14.66 2.10 4.55
#